data_AF-A0A2V7L4J5-F1
#
_entry.id   AF-A0A2V7L4J5-F1
#
_cell.length_a   1.000
_cell.length_b   1.000
_cell.length_c   1.000
_cell.angle_alpha   90.00
_cell.angle_beta   90.00
_cell.angle_gamma   90.00
#
_symmetry.space_group_name_H-M   'P 1'
#
loop_
_entity.id
_entity.type
_entity.pdbx_description
1 polymer ?
#
loop_
_entity_poly.entity_id
_entity_poly.type
_entity_poly.pdbx_seq_one_letter_code
_entity_poly.pdbx_strand_id
1 'polypeptide(L)'
;MSRAAATEGADAVLVRPPGYFSAAVSPASLADYYRAVADASPVPVLVYNIPKYTHLPIAAGLLRQDPDVILIGEMRDAEIIDTALKAAETGHLVISTLHTPDAVTTVSRIVSMFPPEDQEATRVRLSEALQAVVSQRLLPRADGHGRVAAVEILLSTGEVRELIKDAGRTAELHEYIQEARDEYGMQTFDQHLIDLVADEVVTYEAALAATTHPAAFEKQMRAVRRRPRVPTPAEAAPGQ
;
A
#
# COMPACT_ATOMS: atom_id res chain seq x y z
N MET A 1 6.05 23.01 16.04
CA MET A 1 4.97 22.06 16.41
C MET A 1 5.51 20.64 16.59
N SER A 2 6.43 20.16 15.75
CA SER A 2 7.01 18.81 15.88
C SER A 2 7.75 18.56 17.20
N ARG A 3 8.63 19.46 17.66
CA ARG A 3 9.23 19.37 19.02
C ARG A 3 8.23 19.32 20.15
N ALA A 4 7.22 20.19 20.10
CA ALA A 4 6.18 20.22 21.13
C ALA A 4 5.40 18.90 21.15
N ALA A 5 5.01 18.38 19.98
CA ALA A 5 4.34 17.09 19.87
C ALA A 5 5.19 15.93 20.40
N ALA A 6 6.50 15.93 20.13
CA ALA A 6 7.41 14.93 20.67
C ALA A 6 7.54 14.99 22.20
N THR A 7 7.62 16.19 22.79
CA THR A 7 7.63 16.36 24.25
C THR A 7 6.34 15.84 24.90
N GLU A 8 5.23 15.87 24.16
CA GLU A 8 3.93 15.30 24.57
C GLU A 8 3.81 13.79 24.27
N GLY A 9 4.90 13.14 23.82
CA GLY A 9 4.97 11.69 23.59
C GLY A 9 4.47 11.22 22.22
N ALA A 10 4.39 12.09 21.22
CA ALA A 10 4.00 11.67 19.87
C ALA A 10 5.10 10.84 19.18
N ASP A 11 4.73 9.70 18.59
CA ASP A 11 5.65 8.80 17.86
C ASP A 11 5.92 9.25 16.41
N ALA A 12 5.01 10.06 15.84
CA ALA A 12 5.13 10.58 14.48
C ALA A 12 4.38 11.91 14.33
N VAL A 13 4.77 12.70 13.33
CA VAL A 13 4.09 13.96 12.98
C VAL A 13 3.68 13.98 11.53
N LEU A 14 2.38 14.19 11.27
CA LEU A 14 1.86 14.39 9.92
C LEU A 14 1.96 15.87 9.54
N VAL A 15 2.79 16.17 8.55
CA VAL A 15 2.94 17.54 8.04
C VAL A 15 1.96 17.77 6.91
N ARG A 16 0.90 18.54 7.16
CA ARG A 16 -0.09 18.90 6.14
C ARG A 16 0.36 20.13 5.36
N PRO A 17 0.14 20.18 4.03
CA PRO A 17 0.29 21.42 3.28
C PRO A 17 -0.62 22.50 3.88
N PRO A 18 -0.13 23.75 4.07
CA PRO A 18 -0.95 24.84 4.56
C PRO A 18 -2.09 25.14 3.57
N GLY A 19 -3.32 24.75 3.94
CA GLY A 19 -4.50 24.82 3.07
C GLY A 19 -5.12 26.22 2.88
N TYR A 20 -4.61 27.25 3.56
CA TYR A 20 -5.23 28.58 3.63
C TYR A 20 -4.70 29.61 2.62
N PHE A 21 -3.76 29.25 1.75
CA PHE A 21 -3.17 30.17 0.77
C PHE A 21 -3.03 29.54 -0.62
N SER A 22 -4.13 29.06 -1.20
CA SER A 22 -4.10 28.39 -2.50
C SER A 22 -3.66 29.27 -3.67
N ALA A 23 -3.71 30.61 -3.52
CA ALA A 23 -3.36 31.56 -4.58
C ALA A 23 -1.97 32.21 -4.44
N ALA A 24 -1.27 32.03 -3.31
CA ALA A 24 -0.06 32.81 -2.97
C ALA A 24 1.16 31.98 -2.57
N VAL A 25 1.05 30.65 -2.53
CA VAL A 25 2.17 29.81 -2.08
C VAL A 25 2.98 29.35 -3.28
N SER A 26 4.17 29.92 -3.43
CA SER A 26 5.13 29.47 -4.44
C SER A 26 5.70 28.09 -4.08
N PRO A 27 6.15 27.29 -5.05
CA PRO A 27 6.88 26.05 -4.78
C PRO A 27 8.07 26.26 -3.83
N ALA A 28 8.79 27.38 -3.94
CA ALA A 28 9.89 27.70 -3.02
C ALA A 28 9.42 27.84 -1.57
N SER A 29 8.34 28.59 -1.33
CA SER A 29 7.78 28.80 0.02
C SER A 29 7.24 27.50 0.63
N LEU A 30 6.68 26.63 -0.20
CA LEU A 30 6.17 25.32 0.19
C LEU A 30 7.32 24.35 0.55
N ALA A 31 8.42 24.38 -0.22
CA ALA A 31 9.63 23.62 0.08
C ALA A 31 10.29 24.10 1.38
N ASP A 32 10.38 25.42 1.58
CA ASP A 32 10.93 26.02 2.80
C ASP A 32 10.09 25.68 4.02
N TYR A 33 8.76 25.62 3.89
CA TYR A 33 7.86 25.14 4.94
C TYR A 33 8.19 23.70 5.35
N TYR A 34 8.22 22.75 4.40
CA TYR A 34 8.51 21.36 4.73
C TYR A 34 9.93 21.17 5.28
N ARG A 35 10.93 21.87 4.77
CA ARG A 35 12.29 21.89 5.33
C ARG A 35 12.28 22.40 6.77
N ALA A 36 11.68 23.55 7.03
CA ALA A 36 11.62 24.10 8.37
C ALA A 36 10.92 23.16 9.37
N VAL A 37 9.93 22.38 8.92
CA VAL A 37 9.29 21.36 9.76
C VAL A 37 10.21 20.15 10.00
N ALA A 38 10.91 19.69 8.97
CA ALA A 38 11.87 18.60 9.06
C ALA A 38 13.02 18.94 10.02
N ASP A 39 13.73 20.06 9.80
CA ASP A 39 14.85 20.53 10.64
C ASP A 39 14.45 20.73 12.11
N ALA A 40 13.20 21.10 12.34
CA ALA A 40 12.69 21.35 13.69
C ALA A 40 12.20 20.07 14.40
N SER A 41 12.08 18.93 13.72
CA SER A 41 11.48 17.73 14.29
C SER A 41 12.48 16.85 15.03
N PRO A 42 12.16 16.40 16.25
CA PRO A 42 12.93 15.40 16.98
C PRO A 42 12.30 13.99 16.90
N VAL A 43 11.24 13.84 16.10
CA VAL A 43 10.50 12.59 15.87
C VAL A 43 10.43 12.31 14.37
N PRO A 44 10.26 11.03 13.96
CA PRO A 44 10.09 10.64 12.57
C PRO A 44 9.07 11.54 11.84
N VAL A 45 9.55 12.31 10.87
CA VAL A 45 8.73 13.29 10.15
C VAL A 45 8.06 12.63 8.97
N LEU A 46 6.73 12.53 8.98
CA LEU A 46 5.95 12.07 7.84
C LEU A 46 5.65 13.27 6.92
N VAL A 47 6.42 13.39 5.84
CA VAL A 47 6.20 14.41 4.80
C VAL A 47 5.06 13.97 3.90
N TYR A 48 3.90 14.64 3.97
CA TYR A 48 2.75 14.36 3.10
C TYR A 48 2.66 15.35 1.94
N ASN A 49 3.02 14.88 0.75
CA ASN A 49 2.96 15.68 -0.48
C ASN A 49 1.89 15.14 -1.43
N ILE A 50 1.01 16.00 -1.97
CA ILE A 50 0.14 15.62 -3.09
C ILE A 50 0.61 16.42 -4.32
N PRO A 51 1.46 15.84 -5.19
CA PRO A 51 2.10 16.57 -6.29
C PRO A 51 1.12 17.36 -7.17
N LYS A 52 -0.09 16.84 -7.38
CA LYS A 52 -1.17 17.51 -8.11
C LYS A 52 -1.57 18.87 -7.53
N TYR A 53 -1.53 19.04 -6.21
CA TYR A 53 -1.99 20.25 -5.52
C TYR A 53 -0.86 21.16 -5.07
N THR A 54 0.33 20.60 -4.85
CA THR A 54 1.49 21.34 -4.35
C THR A 54 2.46 21.73 -5.45
N HIS A 55 2.46 21.02 -6.59
CA HIS A 55 3.45 21.14 -7.66
C HIS A 55 4.90 21.07 -7.17
N LEU A 56 5.10 20.46 -6.01
CA LEU A 56 6.40 20.28 -5.38
C LEU A 56 6.97 18.92 -5.76
N PRO A 57 8.11 18.85 -6.46
CA PRO A 57 8.91 17.64 -6.48
C PRO A 57 9.49 17.41 -5.07
N ILE A 58 9.55 16.16 -4.62
CA ILE A 58 10.34 15.81 -3.42
C ILE A 58 11.81 15.87 -3.84
N ALA A 59 12.36 17.08 -3.96
CA ALA A 59 13.73 17.25 -4.41
C ALA A 59 14.70 16.64 -3.39
N ALA A 60 15.87 16.21 -3.85
CA ALA A 60 16.93 15.64 -3.00
C ALA A 60 17.28 16.53 -1.78
N GLY A 61 17.11 17.85 -1.88
CA GLY A 61 17.32 18.76 -0.75
C GLY A 61 16.31 18.64 0.39
N LEU A 62 15.11 18.09 0.14
CA LEU A 62 14.13 17.78 1.19
C LEU A 62 14.45 16.44 1.88
N LEU A 63 15.05 15.50 1.14
CA LEU A 63 15.54 14.22 1.67
C LEU A 63 16.79 14.37 2.54
N ARG A 64 17.60 15.42 2.32
CA ARG A 64 18.80 15.72 3.11
C ARG A 64 18.53 16.19 4.55
N GLN A 65 17.25 16.33 4.94
CA GLN A 65 16.84 16.72 6.29
C GLN A 65 16.49 15.52 7.18
N ASP A 66 17.00 14.34 6.81
CA ASP A 66 16.91 13.10 7.59
C ASP A 66 15.48 12.67 7.99
N PRO A 67 14.46 12.75 7.12
CA PRO A 67 13.15 12.20 7.47
C PRO A 67 13.20 10.67 7.47
N ASP A 68 12.75 9.99 8.53
CA ASP A 68 12.71 8.52 8.51
C ASP A 68 11.61 7.97 7.59
N VAL A 69 10.51 8.71 7.38
CA VAL A 69 9.32 8.25 6.65
C VAL A 69 8.76 9.32 5.71
N ILE A 70 8.51 8.99 4.45
CA ILE A 70 7.99 9.92 3.44
C ILE A 70 6.65 9.38 2.91
N LEU A 71 5.61 10.21 2.90
CA LEU A 71 4.31 9.87 2.32
C LEU A 71 4.05 10.66 1.03
N ILE A 72 4.18 9.98 -0.09
CA ILE A 72 3.81 10.52 -1.40
C ILE A 72 2.34 10.20 -1.61
N GLY A 73 1.50 11.22 -1.77
CA GLY A 73 0.06 11.04 -1.89
C GLY A 73 -0.31 10.10 -3.04
N GLU A 74 0.22 10.32 -4.23
CA GLU A 74 -0.02 9.47 -5.40
C GLU A 74 1.16 9.54 -6.38
N MET A 75 1.55 8.40 -6.94
CA MET A 75 2.57 8.30 -8.00
C MET A 75 1.90 8.26 -9.38
N ARG A 76 1.97 9.38 -10.10
CA ARG A 76 1.25 9.58 -11.38
C ARG A 76 2.15 9.49 -12.62
N ASP A 77 3.44 9.74 -12.45
CA ASP A 77 4.42 9.82 -13.52
C ASP A 77 5.78 9.27 -13.07
N ALA A 78 6.65 9.05 -14.05
CA ALA A 78 7.99 8.49 -13.84
C ALA A 78 8.87 9.38 -12.96
N GLU A 79 8.70 10.70 -13.00
CA GLU A 79 9.52 11.65 -12.21
C GLU A 79 9.25 11.48 -10.70
N ILE A 80 7.97 11.39 -10.30
CA ILE A 80 7.59 11.16 -8.90
C ILE A 80 8.04 9.77 -8.44
N ILE A 81 7.89 8.74 -9.29
CA ILE A 81 8.32 7.38 -8.96
C ILE A 81 9.82 7.30 -8.79
N ASP A 82 10.60 7.87 -9.72
CA ASP A 82 12.06 7.86 -9.66
C ASP A 82 12.56 8.54 -8.39
N THR A 83 11.91 9.63 -8.00
CA THR A 83 12.17 10.32 -6.73
C THR A 83 11.86 9.44 -5.52
N ALA A 84 10.74 8.71 -5.54
CA ALA A 84 10.36 7.77 -4.49
C ALA A 84 11.38 6.63 -4.35
N LEU A 85 11.83 6.05 -5.48
CA LEU A 85 12.83 4.99 -5.51
C LEU A 85 14.17 5.49 -4.96
N LYS A 86 14.64 6.68 -5.35
CA LYS A 86 15.87 7.29 -4.81
C LYS A 86 15.81 7.49 -3.30
N ALA A 87 14.67 7.92 -2.77
CA ALA A 87 14.48 8.06 -1.33
C ALA A 87 14.51 6.70 -0.61
N ALA A 88 13.83 5.68 -1.16
CA ALA A 88 13.85 4.33 -0.61
C ALA A 88 15.26 3.70 -0.64
N GLU A 89 16.00 3.88 -1.74
CA GLU A 89 17.39 3.40 -1.92
C GLU A 89 18.37 4.02 -0.92
N THR A 90 18.06 5.22 -0.42
CA THR A 90 18.87 5.92 0.58
C THR A 90 18.45 5.63 2.02
N GLY A 91 17.54 4.68 2.24
CA GLY A 91 17.15 4.17 3.56
C GLY A 91 15.88 4.76 4.16
N HIS A 92 15.15 5.59 3.40
CA HIS A 92 13.89 6.19 3.87
C HIS A 92 12.72 5.22 3.68
N LEU A 93 11.80 5.14 4.64
CA LEU A 93 10.53 4.44 4.40
C LEU A 93 9.62 5.31 3.53
N VAL A 94 9.38 4.91 2.29
CA VAL A 94 8.47 5.61 1.39
C VAL A 94 7.13 4.89 1.31
N ILE A 95 6.05 5.61 1.63
CA ILE A 95 4.67 5.15 1.48
C ILE A 95 4.03 5.95 0.35
N SER A 96 3.34 5.27 -0.56
CA SER A 96 2.67 5.93 -1.67
C SER A 96 1.40 5.20 -2.09
N THR A 97 0.59 5.83 -2.95
CA THR A 97 -0.63 5.22 -3.51
C THR A 97 -0.61 5.20 -5.04
N LEU A 98 -1.22 4.17 -5.62
CA LEU A 98 -1.57 4.08 -7.03
C LEU A 98 -3.01 3.59 -7.16
N HIS A 99 -3.64 3.90 -8.30
CA HIS A 99 -4.98 3.44 -8.64
C HIS A 99 -4.95 2.12 -9.43
N THR A 100 -4.28 1.12 -8.87
CA THR A 100 -4.16 -0.22 -9.46
C THR A 100 -5.01 -1.24 -8.68
N PRO A 101 -5.59 -2.24 -9.37
CA PRO A 101 -6.56 -3.14 -8.76
C PRO A 101 -5.94 -4.24 -7.88
N ASP A 102 -4.65 -4.53 -8.03
CA ASP A 102 -3.92 -5.63 -7.40
C ASP A 102 -2.39 -5.38 -7.43
N ALA A 103 -1.63 -6.26 -6.78
CA ALA A 103 -0.18 -6.15 -6.62
C ALA A 103 0.58 -6.32 -7.95
N VAL A 104 0.17 -7.28 -8.78
CA VAL A 104 0.80 -7.56 -10.09
C VAL A 104 0.69 -6.35 -11.02
N THR A 105 -0.51 -5.77 -11.09
CA THR A 105 -0.78 -4.57 -11.89
C THR A 105 -0.06 -3.36 -11.31
N THR A 106 0.10 -3.28 -9.98
CA THR A 106 0.89 -2.23 -9.33
C THR A 106 2.34 -2.24 -9.81
N VAL A 107 3.02 -3.39 -9.71
CA VAL A 107 4.40 -3.55 -10.19
C VAL A 107 4.50 -3.20 -11.68
N SER A 108 3.62 -3.79 -12.50
CA SER A 108 3.63 -3.59 -13.95
C SER A 108 3.38 -2.13 -14.33
N ARG A 109 2.50 -1.43 -13.60
CA ARG A 109 2.15 -0.03 -13.85
C ARG A 109 3.29 0.92 -13.47
N ILE A 110 3.99 0.65 -12.37
CA ILE A 110 5.17 1.43 -11.97
C ILE A 110 6.22 1.37 -13.08
N VAL A 111 6.55 0.17 -13.56
CA VAL A 111 7.56 -0.02 -14.61
C VAL A 111 7.11 0.63 -15.94
N SER A 112 5.85 0.47 -16.33
CA SER A 112 5.36 0.98 -17.62
C SER A 112 5.22 2.50 -17.73
N MET A 113 5.37 3.24 -16.61
CA MET A 113 5.45 4.70 -16.65
C MET A 113 6.80 5.21 -17.17
N PHE A 114 7.84 4.37 -17.20
CA PHE A 114 9.17 4.73 -17.69
C PHE A 114 9.31 4.46 -19.20
N PRO A 115 10.17 5.22 -19.90
CA PRO A 115 10.56 4.92 -21.28
C PRO A 115 11.09 3.48 -21.42
N PRO A 116 10.82 2.78 -22.54
CA PRO A 116 11.21 1.37 -22.72
C PRO A 116 12.67 1.06 -22.38
N GLU A 117 13.59 1.96 -22.70
CA GLU A 117 15.03 1.87 -22.42
C GLU A 117 15.37 1.87 -20.93
N ASP A 118 14.51 2.45 -20.08
CA ASP A 118 14.72 2.58 -18.63
C ASP A 118 13.94 1.52 -17.83
N GLN A 119 13.07 0.74 -18.46
CA GLN A 119 12.17 -0.19 -17.77
C GLN A 119 12.90 -1.33 -17.07
N GLU A 120 13.95 -1.87 -17.69
CA GLU A 120 14.75 -2.94 -17.08
C GLU A 120 15.50 -2.44 -15.84
N ALA A 121 16.15 -1.29 -15.93
CA ALA A 121 16.84 -0.68 -14.79
C ALA A 121 15.84 -0.33 -13.66
N THR A 122 14.69 0.25 -14.01
CA THR A 122 13.62 0.58 -13.04
C THR A 122 13.09 -0.66 -12.35
N ARG A 123 12.95 -1.77 -13.06
CA ARG A 123 12.47 -3.04 -12.51
C ARG A 123 13.43 -3.60 -11.47
N VAL A 124 14.73 -3.56 -11.74
CA VAL A 124 15.75 -3.97 -10.76
C VAL A 124 15.66 -3.09 -9.51
N ARG A 125 15.65 -1.77 -9.67
CA ARG A 125 15.53 -0.80 -8.56
C ARG A 125 14.25 -1.02 -7.74
N LEU A 126 13.12 -1.21 -8.40
CA LEU A 126 11.84 -1.51 -7.75
C LEU A 126 11.90 -2.82 -6.97
N SER A 127 12.52 -3.87 -7.52
CA SER A 127 12.66 -5.16 -6.82
C SER A 127 13.43 -5.04 -5.51
N GLU A 128 14.42 -4.14 -5.46
CA GLU A 128 15.26 -3.92 -4.28
C GLU A 128 14.60 -2.99 -3.26
N ALA A 129 13.92 -1.95 -3.74
CA ALA A 129 13.29 -0.93 -2.91
C ALA A 129 11.93 -1.35 -2.34
N LEU A 130 11.11 -2.10 -3.10
CA LEU A 130 9.75 -2.46 -2.71
C LEU A 130 9.76 -3.31 -1.43
N GLN A 131 8.96 -2.89 -0.44
CA GLN A 131 8.76 -3.64 0.81
C GLN A 131 7.43 -4.40 0.82
N ALA A 132 6.36 -3.76 0.35
CA ALA A 132 5.03 -4.35 0.30
C ALA A 132 4.13 -3.64 -0.71
N VAL A 133 3.10 -4.34 -1.18
CA VAL A 133 1.94 -3.77 -1.85
C VAL A 133 0.69 -4.19 -1.11
N VAL A 134 -0.17 -3.22 -0.78
CA VAL A 134 -1.46 -3.46 -0.15
C VAL A 134 -2.55 -2.89 -1.06
N SER A 135 -3.29 -3.78 -1.72
CA SER A 135 -4.40 -3.40 -2.59
C SER A 135 -5.72 -3.54 -1.84
N GLN A 136 -6.63 -2.58 -1.96
CA GLN A 136 -7.86 -2.52 -1.16
C GLN A 136 -9.10 -2.35 -2.03
N ARG A 137 -10.18 -3.03 -1.65
CA ARG A 137 -11.54 -2.87 -2.21
C ARG A 137 -12.52 -2.73 -1.06
N LEU A 138 -13.42 -1.75 -1.12
CA LEU A 138 -14.39 -1.52 -0.06
C LEU A 138 -15.75 -2.11 -0.44
N LEU A 139 -16.21 -3.06 0.36
CA LEU A 139 -17.46 -3.78 0.17
C LEU A 139 -18.50 -3.35 1.21
N PRO A 140 -19.80 -3.36 0.88
CA PRO A 140 -20.85 -3.21 1.88
C PRO A 140 -20.81 -4.38 2.86
N ARG A 141 -21.00 -4.09 4.15
CA ARG A 141 -21.14 -5.14 5.17
C ARG A 141 -22.50 -5.82 5.05
N ALA A 142 -22.57 -7.10 5.39
CA ALA A 142 -23.80 -7.88 5.35
C ALA A 142 -24.88 -7.34 6.32
N ASP A 143 -24.46 -6.70 7.42
CA ASP A 143 -25.34 -6.05 8.39
C ASP A 143 -25.95 -4.72 7.89
N GLY A 144 -25.54 -4.24 6.71
CA GLY A 144 -25.98 -2.96 6.14
C GLY A 144 -25.36 -1.72 6.80
N HIS A 145 -24.47 -1.88 7.77
CA HIS A 145 -23.87 -0.79 8.55
C HIS A 145 -22.42 -0.54 8.13
N GLY A 146 -22.28 0.29 7.10
CA GLY A 146 -20.98 0.76 6.64
C GLY A 146 -20.31 -0.19 5.65
N ARG A 147 -18.97 -0.18 5.64
CA ARG A 147 -18.15 -0.95 4.69
C ARG A 147 -16.99 -1.64 5.38
N VAL A 148 -16.50 -2.71 4.75
CA VAL A 148 -15.27 -3.41 5.13
C VAL A 148 -14.31 -3.42 3.95
N ALA A 149 -13.01 -3.42 4.22
CA ALA A 149 -12.00 -3.60 3.20
C ALA A 149 -11.72 -5.08 2.96
N ALA A 150 -11.91 -5.55 1.73
CA ALA A 150 -11.16 -6.67 1.21
C ALA A 150 -9.76 -6.18 0.82
N VAL A 151 -8.75 -6.98 1.08
CA VAL A 151 -7.34 -6.58 1.01
C VAL A 151 -6.52 -7.71 0.42
N GLU A 152 -5.70 -7.38 -0.58
CA GLU A 152 -4.60 -8.22 -1.06
C GLU A 152 -3.28 -7.66 -0.52
N ILE A 153 -2.40 -8.56 -0.08
CA ILE A 153 -1.11 -8.22 0.56
C ILE A 153 0.00 -9.00 -0.13
N LEU A 154 0.91 -8.27 -0.76
CA LEU A 154 2.21 -8.76 -1.22
C LEU A 154 3.29 -8.21 -0.30
N LEU A 155 4.15 -9.08 0.25
CA LEU A 155 5.36 -8.68 0.97
C LEU A 155 6.61 -9.04 0.17
N SER A 156 7.65 -8.22 0.26
CA SER A 156 8.89 -8.40 -0.49
C SER A 156 9.78 -9.46 0.15
N THR A 157 9.69 -10.70 -0.35
CA THR A 157 10.59 -11.81 -0.05
C THR A 157 11.67 -11.95 -1.12
N GLY A 158 12.69 -12.79 -0.90
CA GLY A 158 13.71 -13.07 -1.91
C GLY A 158 13.11 -13.50 -3.26
N GLU A 159 12.13 -14.42 -3.26
CA GLU A 159 11.46 -14.87 -4.48
C GLU A 159 10.67 -13.74 -5.15
N VAL A 160 9.95 -12.92 -4.39
CA VAL A 160 9.21 -11.76 -4.94
C VAL A 160 10.16 -10.81 -5.67
N ARG A 161 11.37 -10.59 -5.15
CA ARG A 161 12.37 -9.76 -5.84
C ARG A 161 12.77 -10.36 -7.18
N GLU A 162 13.03 -11.67 -7.24
CA GLU A 162 13.37 -12.36 -8.49
C GLU A 162 12.21 -12.35 -9.49
N LEU A 163 10.97 -12.54 -9.03
CA LEU A 163 9.76 -12.45 -9.85
C LEU A 163 9.53 -11.04 -10.41
N ILE A 164 9.87 -10.00 -9.64
CA ILE A 164 9.80 -8.62 -10.12
C ILE A 164 10.90 -8.35 -11.14
N LYS A 165 12.15 -8.81 -10.92
CA LYS A 165 13.29 -8.59 -11.82
C LYS A 165 13.07 -9.14 -13.23
N ASP A 166 12.37 -10.26 -13.35
CA ASP A 166 12.04 -10.86 -14.65
C ASP A 166 10.65 -10.42 -15.14
N ALA A 167 10.62 -9.70 -16.26
CA ALA A 167 9.39 -9.23 -16.87
C ALA A 167 8.45 -10.37 -17.31
N GLY A 168 8.99 -11.54 -17.66
CA GLY A 168 8.23 -12.73 -18.04
C GLY A 168 7.60 -13.45 -16.85
N ARG A 169 8.13 -13.24 -15.64
CA ARG A 169 7.69 -13.94 -14.41
C ARG A 169 6.85 -13.09 -13.47
N THR A 170 6.69 -11.79 -13.74
CA THR A 170 5.92 -10.88 -12.86
C THR A 170 4.48 -11.36 -12.62
N ALA A 171 3.87 -12.07 -13.58
CA ALA A 171 2.52 -12.63 -13.42
C ALA A 171 2.45 -13.76 -12.37
N GLU A 172 3.56 -14.47 -12.12
CA GLU A 172 3.66 -15.55 -11.12
C GLU A 172 3.51 -15.03 -9.69
N LEU A 173 3.66 -13.71 -9.47
CA LEU A 173 3.44 -13.07 -8.16
C LEU A 173 2.06 -13.41 -7.58
N HIS A 174 1.01 -13.54 -8.41
CA HIS A 174 -0.33 -13.86 -7.91
C HIS A 174 -0.38 -15.25 -7.24
N GLU A 175 0.21 -16.25 -7.88
CA GLU A 175 0.27 -17.62 -7.34
C GLU A 175 1.15 -17.65 -6.09
N TYR A 176 2.29 -16.97 -6.13
CA TYR A 176 3.18 -16.86 -4.97
C TYR A 176 2.51 -16.22 -3.74
N ILE A 177 1.78 -15.12 -3.93
CA ILE A 177 0.99 -14.47 -2.86
C ILE A 177 0.01 -15.46 -2.23
N GLN A 178 -0.65 -16.28 -3.05
CA GLN A 178 -1.63 -17.25 -2.59
C GLN A 178 -1.00 -18.34 -1.71
N GLU A 179 0.17 -18.86 -2.12
CA GLU A 179 0.90 -19.92 -1.43
C GLU A 179 1.58 -19.42 -0.16
N ALA A 180 2.09 -18.18 -0.17
CA ALA A 180 2.83 -17.56 0.93
C ALA A 180 1.96 -17.12 2.11
N ARG A 181 0.66 -17.44 2.12
CA ARG A 181 -0.29 -16.98 3.15
C ARG A 181 0.06 -17.43 4.55
N ASP A 182 0.34 -18.71 4.73
CA ASP A 182 0.61 -19.26 6.07
C ASP A 182 2.02 -18.91 6.58
N GLU A 183 2.99 -18.78 5.67
CA GLU A 183 4.40 -18.53 6.02
C GLU A 183 4.69 -17.04 6.26
N TYR A 184 4.20 -16.17 5.38
CA TYR A 184 4.53 -14.74 5.38
C TYR A 184 3.33 -13.84 5.70
N GLY A 185 2.13 -14.39 5.86
CA GLY A 185 0.91 -13.59 6.07
C GLY A 185 0.47 -12.83 4.80
N MET A 186 0.93 -13.25 3.62
CA MET A 186 0.43 -12.73 2.35
C MET A 186 -1.01 -13.20 2.11
N GLN A 187 -1.73 -12.54 1.22
CA GLN A 187 -3.06 -13.03 0.83
C GLN A 187 -3.51 -12.40 -0.48
N THR A 188 -4.18 -13.19 -1.30
CA THR A 188 -4.90 -12.65 -2.47
C THR A 188 -6.24 -12.05 -2.06
N PHE A 189 -6.83 -11.22 -2.92
CA PHE A 189 -8.20 -10.75 -2.72
C PHE A 189 -9.18 -11.92 -2.54
N ASP A 190 -9.05 -12.98 -3.35
CA ASP A 190 -9.99 -14.09 -3.34
C ASP A 190 -9.94 -14.84 -2.00
N GLN A 191 -8.75 -15.06 -1.43
CA GLN A 191 -8.59 -15.64 -0.09
C GLN A 191 -9.27 -14.79 0.98
N HIS A 192 -9.02 -13.47 1.01
CA HIS A 192 -9.62 -12.60 2.02
C HIS A 192 -11.14 -12.45 1.83
N LEU A 193 -11.63 -12.41 0.58
CA LEU A 193 -13.07 -12.39 0.29
C LEU A 193 -13.75 -13.68 0.79
N ILE A 194 -13.10 -14.83 0.65
CA ILE A 194 -13.60 -16.10 1.19
C ILE A 194 -13.71 -16.03 2.71
N ASP A 195 -12.68 -15.52 3.39
CA ASP A 195 -12.71 -15.35 4.86
C ASP A 195 -13.87 -14.42 5.26
N LEU A 196 -14.01 -13.26 4.61
CA LEU A 196 -15.07 -12.30 4.91
C LEU A 196 -16.49 -12.86 4.70
N VAL A 197 -16.68 -13.77 3.73
CA VAL A 197 -17.97 -14.45 3.54
C VAL A 197 -18.16 -15.56 4.58
N ALA A 198 -17.12 -16.32 4.91
CA ALA A 198 -17.18 -17.37 5.92
C ALA A 198 -17.48 -16.82 7.32
N ASP A 199 -16.98 -15.63 7.62
CA ASP A 199 -17.20 -14.88 8.85
C ASP A 199 -18.50 -14.03 8.82
N GLU A 200 -19.31 -14.17 7.76
CA GLU A 200 -20.59 -13.46 7.58
C GLU A 200 -20.46 -11.92 7.59
N VAL A 201 -19.26 -11.38 7.34
CA VAL A 201 -19.01 -9.93 7.31
C VAL A 201 -19.53 -9.30 6.03
N VAL A 202 -19.47 -10.04 4.90
CA VAL A 202 -20.01 -9.63 3.60
C VAL A 202 -20.87 -10.74 3.01
N THR A 203 -21.81 -10.39 2.14
CA THR A 203 -22.62 -11.41 1.45
C THR A 203 -21.81 -12.08 0.34
N TYR A 204 -22.20 -13.31 -0.03
CA TYR A 204 -21.59 -14.03 -1.15
C TYR A 204 -21.68 -13.22 -2.45
N GLU A 205 -22.81 -12.56 -2.69
CA GLU A 205 -23.05 -11.76 -3.88
C GLU A 205 -22.13 -10.53 -3.92
N ALA A 206 -21.94 -9.86 -2.78
CA ALA A 206 -21.02 -8.73 -2.68
C ALA A 206 -19.58 -9.16 -2.94
N ALA A 207 -19.16 -10.31 -2.39
CA ALA A 207 -17.83 -10.85 -2.63
C ALA A 207 -17.62 -11.31 -4.08
N LEU A 208 -18.60 -12.00 -4.68
CA LEU A 208 -18.56 -12.44 -6.07
C LEU A 208 -18.53 -11.26 -7.06
N ALA A 209 -19.12 -10.13 -6.72
CA ALA A 209 -19.03 -8.91 -7.53
C ALA A 209 -17.64 -8.24 -7.44
N ALA A 210 -16.87 -8.53 -6.40
CA ALA A 210 -15.60 -7.89 -6.08
C ALA A 210 -14.36 -8.76 -6.32
N THR A 211 -14.52 -10.05 -6.62
CA THR A 211 -13.41 -10.99 -6.90
C THR A 211 -12.68 -10.67 -8.20
N THR A 212 -11.37 -10.95 -8.22
CA THR A 212 -10.56 -10.83 -9.44
C THR A 212 -10.79 -12.02 -10.38
N HIS A 213 -11.02 -13.22 -9.82
CA HIS A 213 -11.19 -14.45 -10.58
C HIS A 213 -12.48 -15.20 -10.16
N PRO A 214 -13.65 -14.85 -10.73
CA PRO A 214 -14.93 -15.40 -10.31
C PRO A 214 -14.99 -16.93 -10.28
N ALA A 215 -14.50 -17.60 -11.33
CA ALA A 215 -14.53 -19.06 -11.39
C ALA A 215 -13.67 -19.74 -10.30
N ALA A 216 -12.52 -19.15 -9.96
CA ALA A 216 -11.65 -19.66 -8.90
C ALA A 216 -12.29 -19.44 -7.52
N PHE A 217 -12.81 -18.24 -7.29
CA PHE A 217 -13.56 -17.88 -6.09
C PHE A 217 -14.74 -18.82 -5.84
N GLU A 218 -15.59 -19.07 -6.84
CA GLU A 218 -16.72 -19.98 -6.72
C GLU A 218 -16.30 -21.41 -6.37
N LYS A 219 -15.22 -21.90 -7.00
CA LYS A 219 -14.66 -23.23 -6.73
C LYS A 219 -14.18 -23.34 -5.29
N GLN A 220 -13.45 -22.35 -4.80
CA GLN A 220 -12.92 -22.32 -3.43
C GLN A 220 -14.06 -22.18 -2.40
N MET A 221 -15.06 -21.32 -2.65
CA MET A 221 -16.25 -21.18 -1.78
C MET A 221 -17.03 -22.48 -1.63
N ARG A 222 -17.14 -23.29 -2.70
CA ARG A 222 -17.76 -24.63 -2.62
C ARG A 222 -16.97 -25.59 -1.72
N ALA A 223 -15.65 -25.47 -1.67
CA ALA A 223 -14.81 -26.28 -0.80
C ALA A 223 -14.97 -25.86 0.68
N VAL A 224 -15.05 -24.55 0.96
CA VAL A 224 -15.26 -24.02 2.31
C VAL A 224 -16.61 -24.42 2.88
N ARG A 225 -17.70 -24.34 2.09
CA ARG A 225 -19.04 -24.79 2.52
C ARG A 225 -19.13 -26.29 2.84
N ARG A 226 -18.17 -27.10 2.37
CA ARG A 226 -18.09 -28.54 2.67
C ARG A 226 -17.27 -28.86 3.91
N ARG A 227 -16.52 -27.89 4.46
CA ARG A 227 -15.75 -28.06 5.69
C ARG A 227 -16.72 -27.96 6.88
N PRO A 228 -16.80 -28.94 7.79
CA PRO A 228 -17.67 -28.85 8.95
C PRO A 228 -17.26 -27.63 9.80
N ARG A 229 -18.23 -26.78 10.17
CA ARG A 229 -17.99 -25.59 11.00
C ARG A 229 -17.36 -26.04 12.33
N VAL A 230 -16.15 -25.57 12.63
CA VAL A 230 -15.56 -25.73 13.96
C VAL A 230 -16.23 -24.68 14.86
N PRO A 231 -16.93 -25.08 15.94
CA PRO A 231 -17.56 -24.12 16.84
C PRO A 231 -16.50 -23.19 17.45
N THR A 232 -16.82 -21.92 17.59
CA THR A 232 -15.95 -21.01 18.34
C THR A 232 -15.91 -21.41 19.83
N PRO A 233 -14.85 -21.06 20.59
CA PRO A 233 -14.77 -21.37 22.01
C PRO A 233 -15.97 -20.86 22.84
N ALA A 234 -16.63 -19.79 22.38
CA ALA A 234 -17.84 -19.24 22.98
C ALA A 234 -19.08 -20.12 22.76
N GLU A 235 -19.14 -20.87 21.66
CA GLU A 235 -20.24 -21.79 21.32
C GLU A 235 -20.00 -23.21 21.85
N ALA A 236 -18.78 -23.54 22.25
CA ALA A 236 -18.39 -24.84 22.81
C ALA A 236 -18.65 -24.96 24.33
N ALA A 237 -19.12 -23.89 24.98
CA ALA A 237 -19.47 -23.93 26.40
C ALA A 237 -20.77 -24.73 26.60
N PRO A 238 -20.77 -25.83 27.37
CA PRO A 238 -22.00 -26.56 27.66
C PRO A 238 -22.91 -25.68 28.52
N GLY A 239 -24.16 -25.52 28.06
CA GLY A 239 -25.19 -24.80 28.81
C GLY A 239 -25.34 -25.39 30.21
N GLN A 240 -25.23 -24.52 31.22
CA GLN A 240 -25.67 -24.77 32.59
C GLN A 240 -27.15 -24.49 32.71
#